data_AF-A0A553PM05-F1
#
_entry.id   AF-A0A553PM05-F1
#
_cell.length_a   1.000
_cell.length_b   1.000
_cell.length_c   1.000
_cell.angle_alpha   90.00
_cell.angle_beta   90.00
_cell.angle_gamma   90.00
#
_symmetry.space_group_name_H-M   'P 1'
#
loop_
_entity.id
_entity.type
_entity.pdbx_description
1 polymer ?
#
loop_
_entity_poly.entity_id
_entity_poly.type
_entity_poly.pdbx_seq_one_letter_code
_entity_poly.pdbx_strand_id
1 'polypeptide(L)'
;MDSIKKKMQSLATETAKAVETANKFEEEIRRTNDIADGFEDQIRSIQKKMQTMEAQYDVCCENMLDVAQKLETKEKLFASAEADVGGLSRKLLLLEDEVDKSEERLAKAISSLCRESRRADQAVRKRQHLENSNTVNEEQSDILETQLKEARFMLEDSERKFEDISRKMGTLDTELERTNERAEMVENKIVNLEEELKVVGQNLQSLEVSEEKAMLREENYQKQLKEMRERLKIIESRDENATMNIGRLNVKIDQVEESLLAEKMKIKKAIKKKMTSLAAETANAEARAKKYEDEAKVANDIADKTEDQVRNLQKKLQTLEGKYDSTTENLFNAEAKLEEKEKILANAEADVGNLARRILLVEDEVQRSEERLAKSVQNLCAESKRADDTIRGRQRLEQAQAANEESIDTIESQLKEAKFMLAESERKYDDIARKLGRMESDLERANERAELGEDKIIGLEEELKVVGNNLQQLEVSEEKANHREETYQKQIHDLMERLKATETRAENAEMNIQRLNIRIDQVEDDLLAEKLKIKHISDDLDGTFREMNYF
;
A
#
# COMPACT_ATOMS: atom_id res chain seq x y z
N MET A 1 7.06 7.45 202.27
CA MET A 1 6.20 7.85 201.14
C MET A 1 7.04 8.51 200.03
N ASP A 2 7.75 7.84 199.13
CA ASP A 2 7.89 6.42 198.75
C ASP A 2 6.74 5.76 197.97
N SER A 3 6.00 6.55 197.18
CA SER A 3 5.26 6.00 196.03
C SER A 3 4.97 7.07 194.98
N ILE A 4 4.35 8.18 195.39
CA ILE A 4 3.88 9.26 194.50
C ILE A 4 5.06 9.99 193.81
N LYS A 5 6.16 10.24 194.55
CA LYS A 5 7.31 11.05 194.11
C LYS A 5 8.11 10.46 192.94
N LYS A 6 7.97 9.16 192.62
CA LYS A 6 8.60 8.55 191.42
C LYS A 6 7.63 8.42 190.24
N LYS A 7 6.36 8.06 190.46
CA LYS A 7 5.39 7.86 189.36
C LYS A 7 5.06 9.15 188.60
N MET A 8 4.96 10.30 189.28
CA MET A 8 4.76 11.58 188.57
C MET A 8 5.99 12.05 187.80
N GLN A 9 7.22 11.67 188.21
CA GLN A 9 8.43 12.04 187.48
C GLN A 9 8.67 11.18 186.23
N SER A 10 8.25 9.90 186.21
CA SER A 10 8.20 9.15 184.95
C SER A 10 7.09 9.72 184.07
N LEU A 11 5.83 9.75 184.56
CA LEU A 11 4.67 10.12 183.74
C LEU A 11 4.82 11.50 183.09
N ALA A 12 5.32 12.52 183.80
CA ALA A 12 5.50 13.85 183.22
C ALA A 12 6.59 13.89 182.13
N THR A 13 7.66 13.10 182.26
CA THR A 13 8.73 13.02 181.24
C THR A 13 8.38 12.07 180.09
N GLU A 14 7.54 11.07 180.35
CA GLU A 14 6.94 10.17 179.35
C GLU A 14 5.90 10.93 178.51
N THR A 15 5.02 11.76 179.11
CA THR A 15 4.09 12.62 178.36
C THR A 15 4.82 13.71 177.58
N ALA A 16 5.87 14.33 178.14
CA ALA A 16 6.65 15.34 177.43
C ALA A 16 7.31 14.74 176.17
N LYS A 17 7.93 13.56 176.29
CA LYS A 17 8.48 12.83 175.14
C LYS A 17 7.42 12.38 174.14
N ALA A 18 6.26 11.91 174.61
CA ALA A 18 5.16 11.50 173.74
C ALA A 18 4.63 12.66 172.89
N VAL A 19 4.47 13.85 173.49
CA VAL A 19 4.11 15.09 172.77
C VAL A 19 5.24 15.51 171.82
N GLU A 20 6.51 15.45 172.25
CA GLU A 20 7.64 15.76 171.37
C GLU A 20 7.72 14.81 170.15
N THR A 21 7.39 13.53 170.31
CA THR A 21 7.29 12.58 169.18
C THR A 21 6.04 12.81 168.33
N ALA A 22 4.90 13.15 168.93
CA ALA A 22 3.68 13.45 168.19
C ALA A 22 3.86 14.68 167.30
N ASN A 23 4.42 15.77 167.84
CA ASN A 23 4.72 16.99 167.08
C ASN A 23 5.73 16.74 165.96
N LYS A 24 6.70 15.83 166.14
CA LYS A 24 7.65 15.44 165.09
C LYS A 24 6.95 14.66 163.97
N PHE A 25 6.10 13.69 164.31
CA PHE A 25 5.30 12.99 163.30
C PHE A 25 4.31 13.93 162.61
N GLU A 26 3.72 14.91 163.31
CA GLU A 26 2.84 15.93 162.72
C GLU A 26 3.59 16.87 161.76
N GLU A 27 4.83 17.27 162.08
CA GLU A 27 5.71 17.97 161.14
C GLU A 27 6.15 17.09 159.96
N GLU A 28 6.44 15.80 160.17
CA GLU A 28 6.78 14.86 159.09
C GLU A 28 5.58 14.65 158.16
N ILE A 29 4.40 14.34 158.70
CA ILE A 29 3.12 14.22 157.97
C ILE A 29 2.82 15.48 157.17
N ARG A 30 3.04 16.66 157.77
CA ARG A 30 2.86 17.92 157.04
C ARG A 30 3.81 18.03 155.85
N ARG A 31 5.09 17.74 156.03
CA ARG A 31 6.09 17.79 154.94
C ARG A 31 5.82 16.74 153.86
N THR A 32 5.37 15.53 154.22
CA THR A 32 5.02 14.49 153.24
C THR A 32 3.74 14.84 152.49
N ASN A 33 2.76 15.47 153.13
CA ASN A 33 1.59 16.04 152.46
C ASN A 33 1.96 17.21 151.54
N ASP A 34 2.80 18.16 152.00
CA ASP A 34 3.31 19.27 151.17
C ASP A 34 4.05 18.72 149.91
N ILE A 35 4.73 17.57 150.02
CA ILE A 35 5.36 16.86 148.90
C ILE A 35 4.32 16.15 148.01
N ALA A 36 3.33 15.47 148.60
CA ALA A 36 2.28 14.76 147.87
C ALA A 36 1.39 15.71 147.06
N ASP A 37 1.00 16.87 147.62
CA ASP A 37 0.31 17.94 146.89
C ASP A 37 1.16 18.46 145.71
N GLY A 38 2.48 18.58 145.92
CA GLY A 38 3.44 18.91 144.87
C GLY A 38 3.55 17.83 143.76
N PHE A 39 3.35 16.56 144.09
CA PHE A 39 3.22 15.48 143.10
C PHE A 39 1.82 15.49 142.44
N GLU A 40 0.73 15.78 143.14
CA GLU A 40 -0.60 15.94 142.53
C GLU A 40 -0.62 17.03 141.45
N ASP A 41 0.02 18.17 141.69
CA ASP A 41 0.11 19.23 140.68
C ASP A 41 1.01 18.86 139.50
N GLN A 42 2.09 18.08 139.73
CA GLN A 42 2.86 17.48 138.64
C GLN A 42 2.00 16.49 137.83
N ILE A 43 1.22 15.63 138.49
CA ILE A 43 0.27 14.69 137.88
C ILE A 43 -0.73 15.47 137.01
N ARG A 44 -1.40 16.50 137.55
CA ARG A 44 -2.35 17.36 136.81
C ARG A 44 -1.69 18.02 135.58
N SER A 45 -0.45 18.49 135.71
CA SER A 45 0.32 19.11 134.63
C SER A 45 0.70 18.11 133.52
N ILE A 46 1.24 16.95 133.91
CA ILE A 46 1.62 15.86 132.98
C ILE A 46 0.39 15.33 132.25
N GLN A 47 -0.72 15.14 132.96
CA GLN A 47 -1.99 14.70 132.37
C GLN A 47 -2.49 15.68 131.32
N LYS A 48 -2.48 16.99 131.59
CA LYS A 48 -2.89 18.02 130.61
C LYS A 48 -1.98 18.04 129.37
N LYS A 49 -0.67 17.85 129.55
CA LYS A 49 0.28 17.69 128.42
C LYS A 49 0.00 16.43 127.60
N MET A 50 -0.07 15.27 128.24
CA MET A 50 -0.42 13.99 127.62
C MET A 50 -1.77 14.10 126.88
N GLN A 51 -2.68 14.88 127.44
CA GLN A 51 -4.01 15.14 126.91
C GLN A 51 -4.04 16.06 125.69
N THR A 52 -3.03 16.92 125.54
CA THR A 52 -2.79 17.72 124.33
C THR A 52 -2.04 16.90 123.27
N MET A 53 -1.00 16.15 123.69
CA MET A 53 -0.18 15.30 122.81
C MET A 53 -0.96 14.16 122.18
N GLU A 54 -1.86 13.48 122.91
CA GLU A 54 -2.69 12.41 122.34
C GLU A 54 -3.64 12.97 121.26
N ALA A 55 -4.16 14.19 121.43
CA ALA A 55 -5.02 14.84 120.44
C ALA A 55 -4.23 15.26 119.20
N GLN A 56 -2.99 15.72 119.35
CA GLN A 56 -2.10 16.02 118.23
C GLN A 56 -1.62 14.74 117.51
N TYR A 57 -1.35 13.67 118.26
CA TYR A 57 -0.96 12.37 117.73
C TYR A 57 -2.03 11.72 116.86
N ASP A 58 -3.28 11.63 117.35
CA ASP A 58 -4.33 11.00 116.55
C ASP A 58 -4.72 11.86 115.33
N VAL A 59 -4.67 13.20 115.42
CA VAL A 59 -4.81 14.10 114.26
C VAL A 59 -3.70 13.84 113.23
N CYS A 60 -2.44 13.72 113.68
CA CYS A 60 -1.32 13.38 112.80
C CYS A 60 -1.49 12.00 112.16
N CYS A 61 -1.99 11.00 112.91
CA CYS A 61 -2.21 9.64 112.41
C CYS A 61 -3.27 9.59 111.32
N GLU A 62 -4.40 10.29 111.49
CA GLU A 62 -5.45 10.27 110.49
C GLU A 62 -5.16 11.18 109.28
N ASN A 63 -4.41 12.29 109.46
CA ASN A 63 -3.81 13.03 108.33
C ASN A 63 -2.85 12.13 107.52
N MET A 64 -2.00 11.35 108.19
CA MET A 64 -1.09 10.40 107.53
C MET A 64 -1.86 9.30 106.78
N LEU A 65 -3.00 8.85 107.33
CA LEU A 65 -3.87 7.85 106.70
C LEU A 65 -4.55 8.40 105.45
N ASP A 66 -4.97 9.66 105.45
CA ASP A 66 -5.44 10.37 104.27
C ASP A 66 -4.34 10.53 103.21
N VAL A 67 -3.18 11.10 103.57
CA VAL A 67 -2.08 11.28 102.61
C VAL A 67 -1.66 9.95 101.98
N ALA A 68 -1.73 8.83 102.73
CA ALA A 68 -1.54 7.49 102.19
C ALA A 68 -2.64 7.06 101.20
N GLN A 69 -3.92 7.34 101.47
CA GLN A 69 -5.01 7.08 100.51
C GLN A 69 -4.88 7.93 99.23
N LYS A 70 -4.59 9.22 99.38
CA LYS A 70 -4.26 10.11 98.24
C LYS A 70 -3.13 9.55 97.40
N LEU A 71 -2.01 9.17 98.03
CA LEU A 71 -0.87 8.57 97.36
C LEU A 71 -1.27 7.29 96.59
N GLU A 72 -2.01 6.38 97.22
CA GLU A 72 -2.47 5.14 96.56
C GLU A 72 -3.38 5.42 95.34
N THR A 73 -4.25 6.43 95.40
CA THR A 73 -5.07 6.82 94.24
C THR A 73 -4.23 7.44 93.11
N LYS A 74 -3.26 8.30 93.45
CA LYS A 74 -2.37 8.94 92.47
C LYS A 74 -1.41 7.93 91.82
N GLU A 75 -0.93 6.93 92.55
CA GLU A 75 -0.14 5.84 91.97
C GLU A 75 -0.94 4.96 91.00
N LYS A 76 -2.22 4.70 91.29
CA LYS A 76 -3.12 3.98 90.37
C LYS A 76 -3.41 4.79 89.10
N LEU A 77 -3.66 6.10 89.22
CA LEU A 77 -3.84 6.99 88.08
C LEU A 77 -2.55 7.08 87.24
N PHE A 78 -1.39 7.20 87.88
CA PHE A 78 -0.09 7.23 87.18
C PHE A 78 0.17 5.92 86.42
N ALA A 79 -0.08 4.76 87.03
CA ALA A 79 0.06 3.48 86.35
C ALA A 79 -0.87 3.32 85.14
N SER A 80 -2.05 3.94 85.15
CA SER A 80 -2.92 4.03 83.96
C SER A 80 -2.32 4.94 82.90
N ALA A 81 -1.95 6.17 83.26
CA ALA A 81 -1.39 7.15 82.33
C ALA A 81 -0.07 6.66 81.68
N GLU A 82 0.81 5.99 82.43
CA GLU A 82 2.03 5.38 81.92
C GLU A 82 1.75 4.21 80.95
N ALA A 83 0.73 3.39 81.24
CA ALA A 83 0.26 2.35 80.32
C ALA A 83 -0.34 2.94 79.02
N ASP A 84 -1.09 4.04 79.13
CA ASP A 84 -1.68 4.76 78.00
C ASP A 84 -0.60 5.45 77.15
N VAL A 85 0.38 6.14 77.75
CA VAL A 85 1.58 6.67 77.05
C VAL A 85 2.30 5.55 76.30
N GLY A 86 2.50 4.39 76.93
CA GLY A 86 3.10 3.22 76.28
C GLY A 86 2.26 2.65 75.14
N GLY A 87 0.92 2.64 75.26
CA GLY A 87 -0.01 2.19 74.24
C GLY A 87 -0.03 3.13 73.02
N LEU A 88 -0.18 4.42 73.28
CA LEU A 88 -0.20 5.48 72.27
C LEU A 88 1.15 5.56 71.53
N SER A 89 2.28 5.50 72.25
CA SER A 89 3.62 5.49 71.63
C SER A 89 3.81 4.31 70.66
N ARG A 90 3.26 3.14 70.98
CA ARG A 90 3.28 1.96 70.07
C ARG A 90 2.36 2.17 68.86
N LYS A 91 1.17 2.74 69.04
CA LYS A 91 0.26 3.05 67.92
C LYS A 91 0.89 4.06 66.95
N LEU A 92 1.50 5.12 67.50
CA LEU A 92 2.19 6.16 66.75
C LEU A 92 3.30 5.58 65.86
N LEU A 93 4.18 4.74 66.42
CA LEU A 93 5.27 4.11 65.68
C LEU A 93 4.77 3.25 64.49
N LEU A 94 3.65 2.54 64.67
CA LEU A 94 3.04 1.74 63.61
C LEU A 94 2.46 2.60 62.50
N LEU A 95 1.82 3.71 62.84
CA LEU A 95 1.26 4.67 61.87
C LEU A 95 2.37 5.38 61.07
N GLU A 96 3.47 5.77 61.72
CA GLU A 96 4.64 6.37 61.05
C GLU A 96 5.28 5.38 60.06
N ASP A 97 5.41 4.10 60.44
CA ASP A 97 5.85 3.00 59.57
C ASP A 97 4.81 2.63 58.48
N GLU A 98 3.54 3.04 58.60
CA GLU A 98 2.55 2.96 57.52
C GLU A 98 2.62 4.16 56.55
N VAL A 99 2.94 5.37 57.04
CA VAL A 99 3.26 6.53 56.19
C VAL A 99 4.48 6.22 55.31
N ASP A 100 5.60 5.75 55.88
CA ASP A 100 6.81 5.43 55.09
C ASP A 100 6.53 4.39 54.00
N LYS A 101 5.81 3.31 54.34
CA LYS A 101 5.44 2.27 53.36
C LYS A 101 4.51 2.79 52.26
N SER A 102 3.59 3.69 52.58
CA SER A 102 2.65 4.26 51.61
C SER A 102 3.32 5.28 50.69
N GLU A 103 4.26 6.09 51.19
CA GLU A 103 5.13 6.94 50.37
C GLU A 103 6.02 6.10 49.43
N GLU A 104 6.60 5.00 49.90
CA GLU A 104 7.44 4.14 49.07
C GLU A 104 6.63 3.43 47.97
N ARG A 105 5.39 2.99 48.27
CA ARG A 105 4.43 2.49 47.28
C ARG A 105 4.09 3.55 46.23
N LEU A 106 3.78 4.77 46.67
CA LEU A 106 3.48 5.94 45.82
C LEU A 106 4.66 6.31 44.91
N ALA A 107 5.89 6.34 45.43
CA ALA A 107 7.10 6.62 44.67
C ALA A 107 7.41 5.53 43.64
N LYS A 108 7.30 4.25 44.02
CA LYS A 108 7.39 3.10 43.09
C LYS A 108 6.35 3.18 41.98
N ALA A 109 5.15 3.65 42.31
CA ALA A 109 4.06 3.84 41.37
C ALA A 109 4.29 4.96 40.37
N ILE A 110 4.60 6.18 40.83
CA ILE A 110 4.91 7.34 39.97
C ILE A 110 6.11 7.01 39.06
N SER A 111 7.17 6.41 39.60
CA SER A 111 8.36 5.94 38.86
C SER A 111 8.05 4.87 37.79
N SER A 112 6.86 4.29 37.83
CA SER A 112 6.37 3.30 36.89
C SER A 112 5.40 3.93 35.87
N LEU A 113 4.54 4.87 36.28
CA LEU A 113 3.70 5.70 35.38
C LEU A 113 4.55 6.53 34.42
N CYS A 114 5.58 7.23 34.92
CA CYS A 114 6.51 8.00 34.10
C CYS A 114 7.31 7.14 33.12
N ARG A 115 7.43 5.83 33.38
CA ARG A 115 7.97 4.89 32.40
C ARG A 115 6.94 4.52 31.35
N GLU A 116 5.63 4.52 31.63
CA GLU A 116 4.59 4.13 30.66
C GLU A 116 4.15 5.21 29.72
N SER A 117 3.94 6.43 30.23
CA SER A 117 3.57 7.54 29.34
C SER A 117 4.65 7.67 28.25
N ARG A 118 5.94 7.55 28.61
CA ARG A 118 7.06 7.49 27.67
C ARG A 118 7.01 6.36 26.63
N ARG A 119 6.22 5.29 26.83
CA ARG A 119 5.98 4.22 25.85
C ARG A 119 4.76 4.52 25.01
N ALA A 120 3.70 5.06 25.63
CA ALA A 120 2.54 5.58 24.92
C ALA A 120 2.98 6.69 23.96
N ASP A 121 3.79 7.65 24.39
CA ASP A 121 4.40 8.71 23.56
C ASP A 121 5.14 8.13 22.35
N GLN A 122 5.96 7.09 22.56
CA GLN A 122 6.68 6.40 21.50
C GLN A 122 5.75 5.62 20.55
N ALA A 123 4.68 5.01 21.08
CA ALA A 123 3.68 4.31 20.30
C ALA A 123 2.82 5.28 19.47
N VAL A 124 2.43 6.43 20.02
CA VAL A 124 1.72 7.52 19.32
C VAL A 124 2.58 8.07 18.19
N ARG A 125 3.85 8.39 18.44
CA ARG A 125 4.78 8.85 17.39
C ARG A 125 4.95 7.80 16.29
N LYS A 126 5.10 6.51 16.62
CA LYS A 126 5.14 5.46 15.59
C LYS A 126 3.80 5.36 14.84
N ARG A 127 2.66 5.48 15.52
CA ARG A 127 1.33 5.49 14.89
C ARG A 127 1.21 6.62 13.87
N GLN A 128 1.64 7.84 14.21
CA GLN A 128 1.66 8.99 13.27
C GLN A 128 2.59 8.77 12.09
N HIS A 129 3.78 8.19 12.28
CA HIS A 129 4.66 7.87 11.16
C HIS A 129 4.07 6.81 10.21
N LEU A 130 3.36 5.81 10.74
CA LEU A 130 2.66 4.80 9.94
C LEU A 130 1.44 5.39 9.22
N GLU A 131 0.68 6.26 9.89
CA GLU A 131 -0.47 6.99 9.35
C GLU A 131 -0.05 7.87 8.16
N ASN A 132 1.02 8.66 8.30
CA ASN A 132 1.60 9.45 7.22
C ASN A 132 2.22 8.59 6.10
N SER A 133 2.77 7.41 6.41
CA SER A 133 3.29 6.51 5.38
C SER A 133 2.16 5.86 4.59
N ASN A 134 1.08 5.48 5.27
CA ASN A 134 -0.07 4.85 4.64
C ASN A 134 -0.77 5.80 3.66
N THR A 135 -0.94 7.07 4.00
CA THR A 135 -1.51 8.07 3.07
C THR A 135 -0.63 8.29 1.83
N VAL A 136 0.71 8.28 1.99
CA VAL A 136 1.63 8.38 0.84
C VAL A 136 1.58 7.11 -0.02
N ASN A 137 1.48 5.92 0.58
CA ASN A 137 1.30 4.68 -0.16
C ASN A 137 -0.05 4.66 -0.92
N GLU A 138 -1.13 5.19 -0.32
CA GLU A 138 -2.44 5.33 -0.97
C GLU A 138 -2.38 6.28 -2.18
N GLU A 139 -1.77 7.47 -2.02
CA GLU A 139 -1.50 8.40 -3.13
C GLU A 139 -0.65 7.75 -4.25
N GLN A 140 0.35 6.94 -3.89
CA GLN A 140 1.17 6.21 -4.88
C GLN A 140 0.38 5.12 -5.61
N SER A 141 -0.48 4.39 -4.91
CA SER A 141 -1.35 3.36 -5.50
C SER A 141 -2.32 3.97 -6.51
N ASP A 142 -2.94 5.11 -6.20
CA ASP A 142 -3.85 5.83 -7.12
C ASP A 142 -3.13 6.31 -8.40
N ILE A 143 -1.89 6.79 -8.27
CA ILE A 143 -1.05 7.20 -9.42
C ILE A 143 -0.70 5.99 -10.29
N LEU A 144 -0.25 4.88 -9.69
CA LEU A 144 0.10 3.65 -10.41
C LEU A 144 -1.11 2.99 -11.06
N GLU A 145 -2.28 2.98 -10.41
CA GLU A 145 -3.54 2.55 -11.01
C GLU A 145 -3.92 3.40 -12.21
N THR A 146 -3.70 4.73 -12.15
CA THR A 146 -3.99 5.64 -13.27
C THR A 146 -3.06 5.37 -14.44
N GLN A 147 -1.76 5.24 -14.20
CA GLN A 147 -0.77 4.85 -15.22
C GLN A 147 -1.06 3.46 -15.81
N LEU A 148 -1.57 2.52 -15.01
CA LEU A 148 -1.98 1.18 -15.50
C LEU A 148 -3.23 1.23 -16.38
N LYS A 149 -4.20 2.10 -16.05
CA LYS A 149 -5.39 2.32 -16.88
C LYS A 149 -5.03 3.00 -18.19
N GLU A 150 -4.12 3.97 -18.15
CA GLU A 150 -3.52 4.59 -19.34
C GLU A 150 -2.78 3.54 -20.18
N ALA A 151 -1.77 2.85 -19.64
CA ALA A 151 -1.00 1.83 -20.37
C ALA A 151 -1.85 0.68 -20.95
N ARG A 152 -2.95 0.30 -20.30
CA ARG A 152 -3.91 -0.68 -20.86
C ARG A 152 -4.75 -0.12 -21.99
N PHE A 153 -5.28 1.10 -21.83
CA PHE A 153 -5.99 1.81 -22.90
C PHE A 153 -5.07 2.02 -24.12
N MET A 154 -3.80 2.34 -23.89
CA MET A 154 -2.77 2.51 -24.92
C MET A 154 -2.42 1.19 -25.64
N LEU A 155 -2.56 0.02 -25.00
CA LEU A 155 -2.37 -1.27 -25.68
C LEU A 155 -3.43 -1.52 -26.77
N GLU A 156 -4.67 -1.07 -26.56
CA GLU A 156 -5.80 -1.39 -27.44
C GLU A 156 -5.75 -0.68 -28.80
N ASP A 157 -5.11 0.50 -28.93
CA ASP A 157 -4.87 1.10 -30.24
C ASP A 157 -3.79 0.31 -30.99
N SER A 158 -2.69 -0.02 -30.31
CA SER A 158 -1.59 -0.73 -30.93
C SER A 158 -2.05 -2.07 -31.52
N GLU A 159 -2.95 -2.77 -30.82
CA GLU A 159 -3.63 -3.98 -31.33
C GLU A 159 -4.66 -3.67 -32.45
N ARG A 160 -5.55 -2.68 -32.30
CA ARG A 160 -6.57 -2.35 -33.32
C ARG A 160 -5.98 -1.80 -34.62
N LYS A 161 -4.98 -0.90 -34.56
CA LYS A 161 -4.21 -0.42 -35.71
C LYS A 161 -3.44 -1.55 -36.37
N PHE A 162 -2.84 -2.44 -35.58
CA PHE A 162 -2.18 -3.63 -36.10
C PHE A 162 -3.17 -4.54 -36.84
N GLU A 163 -4.38 -4.77 -36.30
CA GLU A 163 -5.44 -5.49 -37.01
C GLU A 163 -5.85 -4.79 -38.32
N ASP A 164 -6.11 -3.48 -38.30
CA ASP A 164 -6.53 -2.75 -39.50
C ASP A 164 -5.46 -2.69 -40.59
N ILE A 165 -4.17 -2.55 -40.23
CA ILE A 165 -3.07 -2.67 -41.20
C ILE A 165 -2.92 -4.11 -41.67
N SER A 166 -3.05 -5.12 -40.80
CA SER A 166 -2.98 -6.53 -41.20
C SER A 166 -4.09 -6.91 -42.19
N ARG A 167 -5.31 -6.38 -42.00
CA ARG A 167 -6.44 -6.53 -42.93
C ARG A 167 -6.14 -5.86 -44.28
N LYS A 168 -5.61 -4.63 -44.28
CA LYS A 168 -5.19 -3.93 -45.52
C LYS A 168 -4.10 -4.68 -46.27
N MET A 169 -3.12 -5.22 -45.56
CA MET A 169 -2.04 -6.02 -46.14
C MET A 169 -2.65 -7.24 -46.86
N GLY A 170 -3.50 -8.01 -46.18
CA GLY A 170 -4.18 -9.16 -46.80
C GLY A 170 -5.06 -8.81 -48.00
N THR A 171 -5.68 -7.63 -48.06
CA THR A 171 -6.37 -7.19 -49.29
C THR A 171 -5.39 -6.86 -50.41
N LEU A 172 -4.30 -6.14 -50.11
CA LEU A 172 -3.28 -5.76 -51.09
C LEU A 172 -2.49 -6.96 -51.63
N ASP A 173 -2.24 -7.99 -50.82
CA ASP A 173 -1.70 -9.28 -51.28
C ASP A 173 -2.58 -9.84 -52.42
N THR A 174 -3.90 -9.95 -52.20
CA THR A 174 -4.83 -10.49 -53.21
C THR A 174 -5.05 -9.58 -54.43
N GLU A 175 -4.76 -8.28 -54.32
CA GLU A 175 -4.77 -7.35 -55.44
C GLU A 175 -3.44 -7.42 -56.24
N LEU A 176 -2.31 -7.63 -55.55
CA LEU A 176 -1.00 -7.85 -56.15
C LEU A 176 -0.94 -9.20 -56.90
N GLU A 177 -1.53 -10.26 -56.37
CA GLU A 177 -1.67 -11.55 -57.07
C GLU A 177 -2.44 -11.36 -58.39
N ARG A 178 -3.67 -10.82 -58.32
CA ARG A 178 -4.54 -10.61 -59.51
C ARG A 178 -3.94 -9.68 -60.56
N THR A 179 -3.18 -8.66 -60.15
CA THR A 179 -2.56 -7.71 -61.09
C THR A 179 -1.32 -8.31 -61.75
N ASN A 180 -0.57 -9.19 -61.07
CA ASN A 180 0.47 -9.99 -61.70
C ASN A 180 -0.11 -11.06 -62.65
N GLU A 181 -1.19 -11.75 -62.27
CA GLU A 181 -1.91 -12.67 -63.19
C GLU A 181 -2.37 -11.92 -64.46
N ARG A 182 -2.90 -10.70 -64.32
CA ARG A 182 -3.26 -9.82 -65.45
C ARG A 182 -2.04 -9.45 -66.29
N ALA A 183 -0.94 -9.05 -65.67
CA ALA A 183 0.30 -8.72 -66.38
C ALA A 183 0.86 -9.93 -67.16
N GLU A 184 0.84 -11.13 -66.59
CA GLU A 184 1.28 -12.36 -67.26
C GLU A 184 0.35 -12.74 -68.43
N MET A 185 -0.97 -12.63 -68.28
CA MET A 185 -1.91 -12.84 -69.40
C MET A 185 -1.68 -11.85 -70.55
N VAL A 186 -1.36 -10.59 -70.21
CA VAL A 186 -1.01 -9.53 -71.16
C VAL A 186 0.32 -9.83 -71.87
N GLU A 187 1.38 -10.18 -71.13
CA GLU A 187 2.68 -10.57 -71.69
C GLU A 187 2.56 -11.77 -72.64
N ASN A 188 1.79 -12.79 -72.29
CA ASN A 188 1.52 -13.93 -73.17
C ASN A 188 0.76 -13.52 -74.45
N LYS A 189 -0.21 -12.59 -74.36
CA LYS A 189 -0.92 -12.09 -75.56
C LYS A 189 -0.03 -11.24 -76.46
N ILE A 190 0.91 -10.47 -75.91
CA ILE A 190 1.94 -9.75 -76.69
C ILE A 190 2.77 -10.74 -77.51
N VAL A 191 3.29 -11.80 -76.89
CA VAL A 191 4.10 -12.81 -77.59
C VAL A 191 3.33 -13.46 -78.74
N ASN A 192 2.07 -13.85 -78.51
CA ASN A 192 1.23 -14.43 -79.57
C ASN A 192 1.02 -13.46 -80.75
N LEU A 193 0.76 -12.18 -80.48
CA LEU A 193 0.59 -11.16 -81.51
C LEU A 193 1.89 -10.84 -82.27
N GLU A 194 3.05 -10.86 -81.59
CA GLU A 194 4.36 -10.73 -82.25
C GLU A 194 4.67 -11.94 -83.16
N GLU A 195 4.26 -13.16 -82.78
CA GLU A 195 4.37 -14.34 -83.63
C GLU A 195 3.39 -14.30 -84.82
N GLU A 196 2.14 -13.88 -84.62
CA GLU A 196 1.17 -13.66 -85.71
C GLU A 196 1.66 -12.60 -86.70
N LEU A 197 2.09 -11.42 -86.22
CA LEU A 197 2.63 -10.34 -87.05
C LEU A 197 3.83 -10.82 -87.88
N LYS A 198 4.71 -11.62 -87.29
CA LYS A 198 5.88 -12.21 -87.96
C LYS A 198 5.49 -13.22 -89.03
N VAL A 199 4.47 -14.05 -88.82
CA VAL A 199 3.95 -14.99 -89.84
C VAL A 199 3.27 -14.22 -90.98
N VAL A 200 2.39 -13.26 -90.68
CA VAL A 200 1.73 -12.44 -91.70
C VAL A 200 2.75 -11.61 -92.49
N GLY A 201 3.77 -11.07 -91.84
CA GLY A 201 4.87 -10.35 -92.50
C GLY A 201 5.74 -11.24 -93.41
N GLN A 202 5.97 -12.50 -93.02
CA GLN A 202 6.63 -13.48 -93.90
C GLN A 202 5.77 -13.84 -95.11
N ASN A 203 4.45 -14.00 -94.92
CA ASN A 203 3.51 -14.22 -96.02
C ASN A 203 3.49 -13.01 -96.97
N LEU A 204 3.43 -11.79 -96.45
CA LEU A 204 3.49 -10.54 -97.22
C LEU A 204 4.75 -10.51 -98.10
N GLN A 205 5.94 -10.70 -97.51
CA GLN A 205 7.20 -10.72 -98.27
C GLN A 205 7.23 -11.82 -99.34
N SER A 206 6.66 -13.00 -99.06
CA SER A 206 6.58 -14.08 -100.05
C SER A 206 5.68 -13.73 -101.23
N LEU A 207 4.65 -12.92 -100.99
CA LEU A 207 3.63 -12.53 -101.95
C LEU A 207 4.03 -11.28 -102.74
N GLU A 208 4.69 -10.28 -102.13
CA GLU A 208 5.42 -9.20 -102.82
C GLU A 208 6.39 -9.79 -103.86
N VAL A 209 7.17 -10.79 -103.44
CA VAL A 209 8.14 -11.52 -104.29
C VAL A 209 7.43 -12.47 -105.28
N SER A 210 6.13 -12.73 -105.17
CA SER A 210 5.33 -13.42 -106.18
C SER A 210 4.74 -12.44 -107.19
N GLU A 211 4.19 -11.32 -106.73
CA GLU A 211 3.69 -10.22 -107.56
C GLU A 211 4.80 -9.62 -108.43
N GLU A 212 6.01 -9.37 -107.90
CA GLU A 212 7.15 -8.94 -108.71
C GLU A 212 7.44 -9.92 -109.85
N LYS A 213 7.35 -11.24 -109.60
CA LYS A 213 7.55 -12.26 -110.63
C LYS A 213 6.38 -12.32 -111.60
N ALA A 214 5.14 -12.16 -111.15
CA ALA A 214 3.96 -12.11 -112.00
C ALA A 214 3.98 -10.88 -112.91
N MET A 215 4.37 -9.71 -112.40
CA MET A 215 4.60 -8.48 -113.15
C MET A 215 5.77 -8.62 -114.14
N LEU A 216 6.85 -9.31 -113.76
CA LEU A 216 7.96 -9.60 -114.70
C LEU A 216 7.55 -10.61 -115.77
N ARG A 217 6.69 -11.59 -115.46
CA ARG A 217 6.06 -12.46 -116.48
C ARG A 217 5.14 -11.65 -117.36
N GLU A 218 4.31 -10.77 -116.80
CA GLU A 218 3.43 -9.88 -117.56
C GLU A 218 4.22 -9.01 -118.53
N GLU A 219 5.31 -8.35 -118.09
CA GLU A 219 6.16 -7.53 -118.95
C GLU A 219 6.84 -8.39 -120.05
N ASN A 220 7.23 -9.63 -119.75
CA ASN A 220 7.78 -10.56 -120.74
C ASN A 220 6.71 -11.07 -121.72
N TYR A 221 5.47 -11.33 -121.29
CA TYR A 221 4.36 -11.67 -122.18
C TYR A 221 3.85 -10.45 -122.94
N GLN A 222 3.99 -9.23 -122.42
CA GLN A 222 3.77 -7.99 -123.17
C GLN A 222 4.88 -7.76 -124.20
N LYS A 223 6.15 -8.08 -123.89
CA LYS A 223 7.26 -8.05 -124.85
C LYS A 223 7.11 -9.13 -125.92
N GLN A 224 6.75 -10.36 -125.54
CA GLN A 224 6.42 -11.43 -126.50
C GLN A 224 5.17 -11.12 -127.28
N LEU A 225 4.15 -10.50 -126.67
CA LEU A 225 3.02 -9.96 -127.41
C LEU A 225 3.55 -8.92 -128.37
N LYS A 226 4.30 -7.90 -127.94
CA LYS A 226 4.87 -6.84 -128.79
C LYS A 226 5.73 -7.38 -129.92
N GLU A 227 6.57 -8.39 -129.69
CA GLU A 227 7.30 -9.12 -130.75
C GLU A 227 6.36 -9.98 -131.60
N MET A 228 5.40 -10.71 -131.06
CA MET A 228 4.33 -11.41 -131.81
C MET A 228 3.22 -10.45 -132.24
N ARG A 229 3.54 -9.16 -132.21
CA ARG A 229 2.83 -7.96 -132.64
C ARG A 229 3.77 -7.08 -133.48
N GLU A 230 5.05 -7.49 -133.65
CA GLU A 230 6.14 -6.85 -134.44
C GLU A 230 6.97 -7.75 -135.41
N ARG A 231 7.00 -9.07 -135.23
CA ARG A 231 6.85 -10.15 -136.24
C ARG A 231 5.42 -10.29 -136.66
N LEU A 232 4.57 -9.87 -135.74
CA LEU A 232 3.37 -9.18 -136.13
C LEU A 232 3.82 -7.66 -136.53
N LYS A 233 3.18 -6.46 -136.72
CA LYS A 233 3.63 -5.22 -137.46
C LYS A 233 4.16 -5.42 -138.90
N ILE A 234 5.27 -6.15 -139.05
CA ILE A 234 5.58 -7.08 -140.13
C ILE A 234 4.32 -8.00 -140.33
N ILE A 235 3.51 -8.19 -139.20
CA ILE A 235 2.11 -8.72 -138.76
C ILE A 235 0.96 -8.03 -137.32
N GLU A 236 0.86 -7.37 -135.75
CA GLU A 236 -0.08 -6.62 -134.17
C GLU A 236 -0.01 -5.56 -132.38
N SER A 237 -0.48 -5.48 -130.76
CA SER A 237 -0.66 -4.57 -129.01
C SER A 237 -0.57 -4.63 -126.92
N ARG A 238 -1.14 -4.01 -125.45
CA ARG A 238 -1.18 -4.08 -123.45
C ARG A 238 -1.59 -3.20 -121.61
N ASP A 239 -1.54 -3.41 -119.95
CA ASP A 239 -1.62 -2.79 -118.05
C ASP A 239 -2.53 -2.62 -116.19
N GLU A 240 -2.29 -2.38 -114.52
CA GLU A 240 -3.02 -1.99 -112.69
C GLU A 240 -2.71 -1.90 -110.63
N ASN A 241 -3.29 -1.35 -109.14
CA ASN A 241 -3.36 -1.45 -107.15
C ASN A 241 -3.57 -0.51 -105.28
N ALA A 242 -3.89 -0.71 -103.63
CA ALA A 242 -3.84 0.01 -101.76
C ALA A 242 -4.62 0.12 -99.81
N THR A 243 -4.32 0.32 -98.15
CA THR A 243 -5.03 0.62 -96.31
C THR A 243 -4.65 0.71 -94.25
N MET A 244 -5.29 1.05 -92.72
CA MET A 244 -5.00 1.24 -90.75
C MET A 244 -5.75 1.40 -88.81
N ASN A 245 -5.31 1.64 -87.21
CA ASN A 245 -5.45 2.16 -85.29
C ASN A 245 -5.99 2.04 -83.26
N ILE A 246 -5.52 2.31 -81.65
CA ILE A 246 -5.87 2.57 -79.71
C ILE A 246 -5.07 2.65 -77.78
N GLY A 247 -5.39 2.86 -76.13
CA GLY A 247 -4.73 2.84 -74.26
C GLY A 247 -5.02 3.25 -72.24
N ARG A 248 -4.46 3.10 -70.65
CA ARG A 248 -4.62 3.59 -68.71
C ARG A 248 -4.52 3.17 -66.65
N LEU A 249 -4.05 3.65 -65.09
CA LEU A 249 -4.18 3.42 -63.10
C LEU A 249 -3.71 4.01 -61.15
N ASN A 250 -3.39 3.53 -59.55
CA ASN A 250 -3.35 3.99 -57.62
C ASN A 250 -2.63 3.60 -55.70
N VAL A 251 -2.70 4.05 -54.07
CA VAL A 251 -2.00 3.88 -52.21
C VAL A 251 -2.29 4.17 -50.18
N LYS A 252 -1.62 4.07 -48.62
CA LYS A 252 -1.81 4.10 -46.63
C LYS A 252 -1.03 4.54 -44.76
N ILE A 253 -1.19 4.33 -43.09
CA ILE A 253 -0.60 4.78 -41.23
C ILE A 253 -0.77 4.46 -39.19
N ASP A 254 -0.06 4.78 -37.69
CA ASP A 254 -0.02 4.89 -35.70
C ASP A 254 0.78 4.50 -33.81
N GLN A 255 0.57 4.55 -32.12
CA GLN A 255 1.40 4.54 -30.40
C GLN A 255 1.59 3.69 -28.77
N VAL A 256 2.84 3.59 -28.01
CA VAL A 256 3.72 3.46 -26.62
C VAL A 256 3.76 2.64 -25.21
N GLU A 257 4.85 1.84 -24.91
CA GLU A 257 5.88 1.89 -23.75
C GLU A 257 6.70 0.57 -23.43
N GLU A 258 7.65 0.44 -22.43
CA GLU A 258 8.44 -0.84 -22.16
C GLU A 258 9.18 -1.08 -20.76
N SER A 259 8.85 -2.16 -20.00
CA SER A 259 9.63 -2.96 -18.97
C SER A 259 10.23 -2.38 -17.63
N LEU A 260 10.33 -3.24 -16.57
CA LEU A 260 11.06 -3.01 -15.29
C LEU A 260 11.29 -4.32 -14.47
N LEU A 261 12.52 -4.69 -14.05
CA LEU A 261 12.77 -5.96 -13.33
C LEU A 261 13.55 -5.77 -12.00
N ALA A 262 12.96 -6.27 -10.91
CA ALA A 262 13.57 -6.73 -9.64
C ALA A 262 13.83 -5.74 -8.46
N GLU A 263 13.38 -6.20 -7.27
CA GLU A 263 14.13 -6.25 -6.00
C GLU A 263 14.20 -5.00 -5.06
N LYS A 264 13.48 -5.07 -3.90
CA LYS A 264 14.08 -5.30 -2.54
C LYS A 264 13.11 -5.15 -1.33
N MET A 265 12.77 -6.25 -0.65
CA MET A 265 12.18 -6.23 0.72
C MET A 265 13.19 -5.85 1.84
N LYS A 266 12.74 -5.36 3.02
CA LYS A 266 13.55 -4.79 4.16
C LYS A 266 13.20 -5.34 5.59
N ILE A 267 13.95 -5.01 6.69
CA ILE A 267 13.99 -5.73 8.03
C ILE A 267 14.32 -4.83 9.34
N LYS A 268 13.63 -4.90 10.59
CA LYS A 268 14.06 -4.73 12.13
C LYS A 268 13.26 -3.89 13.38
N LYS A 269 12.74 -4.43 14.63
CA LYS A 269 12.71 -4.19 16.30
C LYS A 269 11.90 -3.18 17.56
N ALA A 270 11.18 -3.51 18.88
CA ALA A 270 10.88 -3.13 20.63
C ALA A 270 9.84 -2.14 21.98
N ILE A 271 9.22 -2.19 23.54
CA ILE A 271 8.09 -1.40 24.94
C ILE A 271 7.66 -1.23 26.94
N LYS A 272 6.55 -0.71 28.07
CA LYS A 272 6.04 -0.42 29.95
C LYS A 272 4.77 0.10 31.51
N LYS A 273 4.42 1.04 32.85
CA LYS A 273 3.07 1.61 34.18
C LYS A 273 2.58 2.33 36.05
N LYS A 274 1.72 3.43 36.96
CA LYS A 274 1.01 3.99 38.71
C LYS A 274 -0.17 5.10 39.99
N MET A 275 -0.31 6.09 41.34
CA MET A 275 -1.32 6.62 42.95
C MET A 275 -2.04 8.14 44.22
N THR A 276 -2.94 8.54 45.58
CA THR A 276 -3.81 9.89 46.81
C THR A 276 -4.38 10.67 48.71
N SER A 277 -5.21 10.62 50.19
CA SER A 277 -5.85 11.61 51.80
C SER A 277 -6.77 11.62 53.70
N LEU A 278 -6.67 11.93 55.35
CA LEU A 278 -7.52 12.31 57.11
C LEU A 278 -7.62 12.01 59.17
N ALA A 279 -7.99 12.69 60.67
CA ALA A 279 -7.81 12.73 62.63
C ALA A 279 -8.63 12.93 64.52
N ALA A 280 -8.27 12.91 66.16
CA ALA A 280 -8.81 13.10 68.03
C ALA A 280 -8.21 13.04 69.99
N GLU A 281 -8.73 13.08 71.57
CA GLU A 281 -8.26 13.20 73.46
C GLU A 281 -8.82 12.88 75.40
N THR A 282 -8.41 13.15 76.99
CA THR A 282 -8.80 12.78 78.88
C THR A 282 -8.47 13.31 80.82
N ALA A 283 -8.71 12.87 82.42
CA ALA A 283 -8.42 13.28 84.29
C ALA A 283 -8.86 12.83 86.25
N ASN A 284 -8.54 13.20 87.83
CA ASN A 284 -8.88 12.80 89.71
C ASN A 284 -8.50 13.28 91.68
N ALA A 285 -8.80 12.88 93.26
CA ALA A 285 -8.59 13.32 95.15
C ALA A 285 -8.92 12.77 97.10
N GLU A 286 -8.85 13.27 98.69
CA GLU A 286 -9.10 12.83 100.57
C GLU A 286 -8.89 13.41 102.51
N ALA A 287 -9.02 12.92 104.10
CA ALA A 287 -8.91 13.42 105.99
C ALA A 287 -8.89 12.99 108.04
N ARG A 288 -8.71 13.14 109.70
CA ARG A 288 -9.02 12.62 111.55
C ARG A 288 -8.56 12.78 113.56
N ALA A 289 -8.58 12.01 115.04
CA ALA A 289 -8.66 11.66 116.96
C ALA A 289 -8.34 11.97 118.97
N LYS A 290 -8.11 11.22 120.46
CA LYS A 290 -8.03 11.39 122.40
C LYS A 290 -7.68 10.47 124.22
N LYS A 291 -7.65 10.70 125.89
CA LYS A 291 -7.16 10.10 127.72
C LYS A 291 -6.79 10.67 129.64
N TYR A 292 -6.42 10.11 131.18
CA TYR A 292 -6.23 10.46 133.09
C TYR A 292 -5.48 9.80 134.88
N GLU A 293 -5.61 9.98 136.53
CA GLU A 293 -5.32 9.38 138.37
C GLU A 293 -4.51 9.65 140.26
N ASP A 294 -4.54 9.19 141.89
CA ASP A 294 -4.12 9.51 143.81
C ASP A 294 -3.63 8.80 145.72
N GLU A 295 -3.37 9.24 147.34
CA GLU A 295 -3.10 8.87 149.31
C GLU A 295 -2.02 9.14 151.06
N ALA A 296 -1.46 8.48 152.50
CA ALA A 296 -0.47 8.70 154.06
C ALA A 296 0.75 7.89 155.03
N LYS A 297 0.64 6.77 155.87
CA LYS A 297 1.83 5.89 156.25
C LYS A 297 2.27 5.35 154.94
N VAL A 298 1.40 4.66 154.22
CA VAL A 298 0.35 5.12 153.28
C VAL A 298 0.62 6.31 152.33
N ALA A 299 1.54 7.28 152.59
CA ALA A 299 2.13 8.53 151.98
C ALA A 299 3.37 9.04 152.71
N ASN A 300 4.01 8.12 153.39
CA ASN A 300 5.03 7.45 152.62
C ASN A 300 4.42 6.51 151.53
N ASP A 301 3.61 5.45 151.76
CA ASP A 301 2.99 4.64 150.67
C ASP A 301 2.07 5.36 149.60
N ILE A 302 1.97 6.68 149.53
CA ILE A 302 1.29 7.52 148.52
C ILE A 302 2.14 8.69 148.11
N ALA A 303 3.03 9.27 148.92
CA ALA A 303 4.17 9.94 148.34
C ALA A 303 4.83 8.93 147.38
N ASP A 304 5.06 7.69 147.83
CA ASP A 304 5.51 6.56 147.01
C ASP A 304 4.56 6.22 145.85
N LYS A 305 3.24 6.03 146.07
CA LYS A 305 2.32 5.71 144.94
C LYS A 305 2.09 6.88 143.98
N THR A 306 2.07 8.13 144.45
CA THR A 306 1.94 9.33 143.59
C THR A 306 3.26 9.64 142.88
N GLU A 307 4.42 9.40 143.50
CA GLU A 307 5.71 9.42 142.82
C GLU A 307 5.78 8.32 141.75
N ASP A 308 5.34 7.10 142.04
CA ASP A 308 5.23 6.04 141.02
C ASP A 308 4.18 6.37 139.96
N GLN A 309 3.07 7.06 140.28
CA GLN A 309 2.12 7.58 139.29
C GLN A 309 2.76 8.66 138.41
N VAL A 310 3.46 9.65 138.98
CA VAL A 310 4.26 10.66 138.25
C VAL A 310 5.24 9.95 137.31
N ARG A 311 6.04 9.02 137.82
CA ARG A 311 7.08 8.31 137.09
C ARG A 311 6.52 7.42 135.96
N ASN A 312 5.38 6.80 136.17
CA ASN A 312 4.69 6.01 135.14
C ASN A 312 3.97 6.90 134.11
N LEU A 313 3.40 8.05 134.51
CA LEU A 313 2.82 9.03 133.59
C LEU A 313 3.89 9.73 132.75
N GLN A 314 5.06 10.06 133.32
CA GLN A 314 6.22 10.58 132.58
C GLN A 314 6.70 9.60 131.51
N LYS A 315 6.85 8.31 131.85
CA LYS A 315 7.20 7.27 130.85
C LYS A 315 6.15 7.15 129.74
N LYS A 316 4.86 7.24 130.07
CA LYS A 316 3.77 7.22 129.08
C LYS A 316 3.84 8.45 128.16
N LEU A 317 4.03 9.65 128.72
CA LEU A 317 4.19 10.89 127.97
C LEU A 317 5.40 10.80 127.02
N GLN A 318 6.56 10.37 127.50
CA GLN A 318 7.76 10.21 126.66
C GLN A 318 7.59 9.16 125.54
N THR A 319 6.85 8.09 125.82
CA THR A 319 6.50 7.06 124.81
C THR A 319 5.52 7.61 123.75
N LEU A 320 4.66 8.53 124.13
CA LEU A 320 3.70 9.20 123.25
C LEU A 320 4.38 10.29 122.42
N GLU A 321 5.28 11.09 123.02
CA GLU A 321 6.12 12.08 122.34
C GLU A 321 6.95 11.41 121.23
N GLY A 322 7.69 10.33 121.54
CA GLY A 322 8.45 9.59 120.52
C GLY A 322 7.60 8.96 119.41
N LYS A 323 6.32 8.62 119.70
CA LYS A 323 5.37 8.19 118.66
C LYS A 323 4.90 9.37 117.80
N TYR A 324 4.60 10.52 118.41
CA TYR A 324 4.21 11.75 117.74
C TYR A 324 5.29 12.24 116.77
N ASP A 325 6.54 12.28 117.23
CA ASP A 325 7.67 12.68 116.38
C ASP A 325 7.80 11.72 115.18
N SER A 326 7.74 10.40 115.41
CA SER A 326 7.82 9.41 114.33
C SER A 326 6.64 9.46 113.35
N THR A 327 5.42 9.78 113.80
CA THR A 327 4.25 9.90 112.92
C THR A 327 4.26 11.21 112.15
N THR A 328 4.79 12.29 112.74
CA THR A 328 5.01 13.57 112.07
C THR A 328 6.08 13.46 110.96
N GLU A 329 7.19 12.75 111.24
CA GLU A 329 8.21 12.46 110.22
C GLU A 329 7.66 11.56 109.10
N ASN A 330 6.86 10.54 109.43
CA ASN A 330 6.22 9.69 108.42
C ASN A 330 5.18 10.45 107.58
N LEU A 331 4.40 11.35 108.17
CA LEU A 331 3.47 12.24 107.47
C LEU A 331 4.22 13.13 106.46
N PHE A 332 5.24 13.86 106.89
CA PHE A 332 6.04 14.72 106.01
C PHE A 332 6.68 13.94 104.85
N ASN A 333 7.23 12.75 105.14
CA ASN A 333 7.79 11.86 104.11
C ASN A 333 6.73 11.25 103.17
N ALA A 334 5.46 11.20 103.56
CA ALA A 334 4.35 10.80 102.69
C ALA A 334 3.84 11.96 101.84
N GLU A 335 3.76 13.17 102.41
CA GLU A 335 3.38 14.41 101.70
C GLU A 335 4.38 14.73 100.58
N ALA A 336 5.68 14.65 100.85
CA ALA A 336 6.72 14.88 99.82
C ALA A 336 6.63 13.87 98.66
N LYS A 337 6.30 12.59 98.95
CA LYS A 337 6.08 11.56 97.92
C LYS A 337 4.79 11.78 97.13
N LEU A 338 3.75 12.31 97.78
CA LEU A 338 2.50 12.68 97.13
C LEU A 338 2.75 13.81 96.12
N GLU A 339 3.44 14.89 96.52
CA GLU A 339 3.77 16.00 95.61
C GLU A 339 4.63 15.54 94.41
N GLU A 340 5.64 14.68 94.66
CA GLU A 340 6.44 14.09 93.57
C GLU A 340 5.57 13.26 92.61
N LYS A 341 4.67 12.41 93.13
CA LYS A 341 3.79 11.58 92.31
C LYS A 341 2.73 12.39 91.56
N GLU A 342 2.18 13.44 92.15
CA GLU A 342 1.27 14.35 91.45
C GLU A 342 1.96 15.06 90.28
N LYS A 343 3.21 15.50 90.47
CA LYS A 343 4.01 16.14 89.42
C LYS A 343 4.37 15.19 88.28
N ILE A 344 4.70 13.93 88.59
CA ILE A 344 4.98 12.90 87.58
C ILE A 344 3.69 12.50 86.83
N LEU A 345 2.57 12.36 87.54
CA LEU A 345 1.24 12.13 86.95
C LEU A 345 0.85 13.22 85.96
N ALA A 346 0.96 14.50 86.35
CA ALA A 346 0.62 15.62 85.48
C ALA A 346 1.44 15.67 84.18
N ASN A 347 2.72 15.26 84.23
CA ASN A 347 3.54 15.10 83.02
C ASN A 347 3.04 13.94 82.15
N ALA A 348 2.73 12.78 82.74
CA ALA A 348 2.21 11.62 82.01
C ALA A 348 0.85 11.91 81.34
N GLU A 349 -0.07 12.59 82.03
CA GLU A 349 -1.36 13.03 81.49
C GLU A 349 -1.19 14.03 80.33
N ALA A 350 -0.21 14.95 80.43
CA ALA A 350 0.13 15.85 79.33
C ALA A 350 0.71 15.09 78.11
N ASP A 351 1.53 14.07 78.33
CA ASP A 351 2.08 13.22 77.27
C ASP A 351 1.03 12.32 76.61
N VAL A 352 0.04 11.81 77.37
CA VAL A 352 -1.16 11.15 76.79
C VAL A 352 -1.86 12.10 75.81
N GLY A 353 -2.13 13.35 76.22
CA GLY A 353 -2.77 14.35 75.35
C GLY A 353 -1.93 14.74 74.13
N ASN A 354 -0.61 14.87 74.29
CA ASN A 354 0.31 15.14 73.18
C ASN A 354 0.37 13.99 72.17
N LEU A 355 0.45 12.75 72.66
CA LEU A 355 0.48 11.56 71.81
C LEU A 355 -0.86 11.35 71.11
N ALA A 356 -1.99 11.54 71.79
CA ALA A 356 -3.32 11.45 71.17
C ALA A 356 -3.48 12.45 70.01
N ARG A 357 -3.12 13.72 70.21
CA ARG A 357 -3.08 14.73 69.13
C ARG A 357 -2.15 14.32 67.98
N ARG A 358 -0.93 13.87 68.27
CA ARG A 358 0.05 13.50 67.23
C ARG A 358 -0.39 12.27 66.43
N ILE A 359 -0.82 11.20 67.10
CA ILE A 359 -1.36 9.98 66.48
C ILE A 359 -2.38 10.32 65.42
N LEU A 360 -3.24 11.29 65.69
CA LEU A 360 -4.32 11.60 64.77
C LEU A 360 -3.97 12.61 63.68
N LEU A 361 -2.94 13.44 63.86
CA LEU A 361 -2.29 14.07 62.72
C LEU A 361 -1.62 13.03 61.81
N VAL A 362 -1.10 11.92 62.36
CA VAL A 362 -0.54 10.83 61.54
C VAL A 362 -1.65 9.94 60.94
N GLU A 363 -2.77 9.67 61.62
CA GLU A 363 -3.95 9.04 60.98
C GLU A 363 -4.48 9.92 59.83
N ASP A 364 -4.36 11.25 59.95
CA ASP A 364 -4.56 12.19 58.85
C ASP A 364 -3.56 11.99 57.74
N GLU A 365 -2.27 11.96 58.04
CA GLU A 365 -1.24 11.73 57.02
C GLU A 365 -1.29 10.32 56.40
N VAL A 366 -1.82 9.30 57.10
CA VAL A 366 -2.05 7.93 56.63
C VAL A 366 -3.29 7.82 55.77
N GLN A 367 -4.44 8.38 56.17
CA GLN A 367 -5.54 8.47 55.23
C GLN A 367 -5.06 9.34 54.04
N ARG A 368 -4.22 10.38 54.30
CA ARG A 368 -3.38 11.14 53.33
C ARG A 368 -2.23 10.41 52.73
N SER A 369 -2.23 9.08 52.80
CA SER A 369 -1.39 8.17 52.03
C SER A 369 -2.08 6.83 51.68
N GLU A 370 -3.38 6.70 51.98
CA GLU A 370 -4.25 5.55 51.67
C GLU A 370 -5.16 5.83 50.49
N GLU A 371 -5.92 6.94 50.55
CA GLU A 371 -6.37 7.50 49.29
C GLU A 371 -5.11 7.82 48.45
N ARG A 372 -3.88 8.03 49.07
CA ARG A 372 -2.44 7.88 48.59
C ARG A 372 -2.19 6.75 47.62
N LEU A 373 -3.17 5.89 47.40
CA LEU A 373 -3.13 4.81 46.43
C LEU A 373 -4.34 4.76 45.46
N ALA A 374 -5.40 5.58 45.62
CA ALA A 374 -6.68 5.51 44.89
C ALA A 374 -6.76 6.23 43.52
N LYS A 375 -7.04 7.55 43.48
CA LYS A 375 -7.50 8.31 42.28
C LYS A 375 -6.66 8.00 41.03
N SER A 376 -5.39 8.33 41.16
CA SER A 376 -4.26 7.97 40.30
C SER A 376 -4.10 6.51 39.87
N VAL A 377 -4.46 5.48 40.66
CA VAL A 377 -4.48 4.08 40.18
C VAL A 377 -5.54 3.91 39.10
N GLN A 378 -6.69 4.56 39.30
CA GLN A 378 -7.71 4.72 38.26
C GLN A 378 -7.19 5.56 37.08
N ASN A 379 -6.36 6.60 37.32
CA ASN A 379 -5.73 7.36 36.22
C ASN A 379 -4.81 6.47 35.37
N LEU A 380 -3.99 5.58 35.97
CA LEU A 380 -3.25 4.62 35.15
C LEU A 380 -4.16 3.52 34.58
N CYS A 381 -5.23 3.10 35.25
CA CYS A 381 -6.19 2.18 34.62
C CYS A 381 -6.76 2.80 33.33
N ALA A 382 -6.95 4.12 33.29
CA ALA A 382 -7.30 4.86 32.08
C ALA A 382 -6.13 4.99 31.08
N GLU A 383 -4.94 5.43 31.50
CA GLU A 383 -3.79 5.59 30.59
C GLU A 383 -3.25 4.27 30.03
N SER A 384 -3.34 3.17 30.78
CA SER A 384 -3.07 1.83 30.28
C SER A 384 -4.04 1.45 29.17
N LYS A 385 -5.35 1.67 29.36
CA LYS A 385 -6.35 1.39 28.32
C LYS A 385 -6.09 2.24 27.07
N ARG A 386 -5.82 3.55 27.24
CA ARG A 386 -5.41 4.46 26.16
C ARG A 386 -4.17 3.95 25.40
N ALA A 387 -3.16 3.46 26.13
CA ALA A 387 -1.95 2.89 25.53
C ALA A 387 -2.23 1.57 24.80
N ASP A 388 -3.01 0.66 25.39
CA ASP A 388 -3.37 -0.62 24.81
C ASP A 388 -4.25 -0.43 23.53
N ASP A 389 -5.16 0.53 23.52
CA ASP A 389 -5.94 0.93 22.34
C ASP A 389 -5.10 1.66 21.27
N THR A 390 -4.12 2.47 21.68
CA THR A 390 -3.13 3.05 20.75
C THR A 390 -2.29 1.96 20.10
N ILE A 391 -1.90 0.91 20.84
CA ILE A 391 -1.15 -0.24 20.30
C ILE A 391 -2.03 -1.03 19.32
N ARG A 392 -3.31 -1.27 19.62
CA ARG A 392 -4.27 -1.89 18.69
C ARG A 392 -4.43 -1.08 17.40
N GLY A 393 -4.59 0.24 17.51
CA GLY A 393 -4.65 1.14 16.36
C GLY A 393 -3.37 1.09 15.52
N ARG A 394 -2.20 1.07 16.16
CA ARG A 394 -0.90 0.91 15.49
C ARG A 394 -0.80 -0.42 14.76
N GLN A 395 -1.26 -1.53 15.36
CA GLN A 395 -1.23 -2.86 14.72
C GLN A 395 -2.13 -2.93 13.49
N ARG A 396 -3.29 -2.26 13.49
CA ARG A 396 -4.16 -2.15 12.30
C ARG A 396 -3.48 -1.39 11.17
N LEU A 397 -2.80 -0.28 11.47
CA LEU A 397 -2.02 0.48 10.49
C LEU A 397 -0.80 -0.31 9.97
N GLU A 398 -0.12 -1.08 10.84
CA GLU A 398 0.98 -1.98 10.42
C GLU A 398 0.49 -3.14 9.52
N GLN A 399 -0.79 -3.52 9.60
CA GLN A 399 -1.43 -4.48 8.70
C GLN A 399 -1.90 -3.83 7.39
N ALA A 400 -2.53 -2.66 7.46
CA ALA A 400 -2.98 -1.90 6.29
C ALA A 400 -1.79 -1.49 5.40
N GLN A 401 -0.72 -0.94 5.98
CA GLN A 401 0.50 -0.60 5.24
C GLN A 401 1.07 -1.83 4.50
N ALA A 402 1.14 -2.99 5.15
CA ALA A 402 1.68 -4.20 4.52
C ALA A 402 0.82 -4.70 3.35
N ALA A 403 -0.52 -4.61 3.46
CA ALA A 403 -1.43 -4.93 2.37
C ALA A 403 -1.36 -3.91 1.22
N ASN A 404 -1.18 -2.63 1.54
CA ASN A 404 -1.01 -1.57 0.54
C ASN A 404 0.35 -1.71 -0.18
N GLU A 405 1.43 -2.07 0.52
CA GLU A 405 2.74 -2.42 -0.07
C GLU A 405 2.62 -3.61 -1.03
N GLU A 406 1.93 -4.70 -0.63
CA GLU A 406 1.66 -5.84 -1.52
C GLU A 406 0.80 -5.47 -2.74
N SER A 407 -0.21 -4.60 -2.56
CA SER A 407 -1.03 -4.08 -3.66
C SER A 407 -0.18 -3.28 -4.66
N ILE A 408 0.66 -2.35 -4.18
CA ILE A 408 1.58 -1.55 -5.00
C ILE A 408 2.53 -2.46 -5.80
N ASP A 409 3.19 -3.43 -5.16
CA ASP A 409 4.09 -4.39 -5.83
C ASP A 409 3.37 -5.13 -6.99
N THR A 410 2.10 -5.51 -6.82
CA THR A 410 1.32 -6.16 -7.90
C THR A 410 0.90 -5.21 -9.01
N ILE A 411 0.57 -3.95 -8.70
CA ILE A 411 0.20 -2.93 -9.69
C ILE A 411 1.44 -2.52 -10.50
N GLU A 412 2.61 -2.38 -9.88
CA GLU A 412 3.88 -2.11 -10.58
C GLU A 412 4.24 -3.25 -11.56
N SER A 413 4.06 -4.53 -11.19
CA SER A 413 4.29 -5.64 -12.13
C SER A 413 3.27 -5.66 -13.28
N GLN A 414 1.99 -5.45 -13.00
CA GLN A 414 0.96 -5.35 -14.05
C GLN A 414 1.21 -4.17 -15.00
N LEU A 415 1.66 -3.03 -14.45
CA LEU A 415 2.02 -1.84 -15.21
C LEU A 415 3.20 -2.12 -16.14
N LYS A 416 4.28 -2.70 -15.61
CA LYS A 416 5.41 -3.22 -16.38
C LYS A 416 5.00 -4.17 -17.51
N GLU A 417 4.08 -5.08 -17.25
CA GLU A 417 3.65 -6.10 -18.22
C GLU A 417 2.82 -5.47 -19.34
N ALA A 418 1.89 -4.57 -19.01
CA ALA A 418 1.17 -3.75 -19.99
C ALA A 418 2.15 -2.89 -20.82
N LYS A 419 3.08 -2.18 -20.16
CA LYS A 419 4.19 -1.46 -20.80
C LYS A 419 4.91 -2.39 -21.80
N PHE A 420 5.44 -3.54 -21.37
CA PHE A 420 6.21 -4.43 -22.26
C PHE A 420 5.42 -4.94 -23.48
N MET A 421 4.20 -5.44 -23.29
CA MET A 421 3.37 -5.94 -24.40
C MET A 421 3.09 -4.87 -25.45
N LEU A 422 3.03 -3.61 -25.01
CA LEU A 422 2.74 -2.46 -25.85
C LEU A 422 3.91 -2.06 -26.75
N ALA A 423 5.16 -1.93 -26.24
CA ALA A 423 6.32 -1.81 -27.15
C ALA A 423 6.50 -3.00 -28.10
N GLU A 424 6.11 -4.21 -27.68
CA GLU A 424 6.12 -5.36 -28.59
C GLU A 424 5.05 -5.20 -29.70
N SER A 425 3.88 -4.66 -29.36
CA SER A 425 2.79 -4.37 -30.29
C SER A 425 3.15 -3.25 -31.27
N GLU A 426 3.78 -2.16 -30.81
CA GLU A 426 4.28 -1.08 -31.67
C GLU A 426 5.35 -1.57 -32.66
N ARG A 427 6.30 -2.38 -32.20
CA ARG A 427 7.33 -2.97 -33.07
C ARG A 427 6.70 -3.84 -34.17
N LYS A 428 5.65 -4.61 -33.83
CA LYS A 428 4.88 -5.40 -34.81
C LYS A 428 4.11 -4.50 -35.78
N TYR A 429 3.51 -3.42 -35.28
CA TYR A 429 2.82 -2.41 -36.07
C TYR A 429 3.78 -1.76 -37.11
N ASP A 430 4.96 -1.30 -36.68
CA ASP A 430 6.01 -0.75 -37.56
C ASP A 430 6.55 -1.76 -38.58
N ASP A 431 6.64 -3.04 -38.21
CA ASP A 431 7.06 -4.11 -39.14
C ASP A 431 6.02 -4.39 -40.23
N ILE A 432 4.72 -4.40 -39.91
CA ILE A 432 3.67 -4.59 -40.93
C ILE A 432 3.45 -3.31 -41.74
N ALA A 433 3.49 -2.12 -41.15
CA ALA A 433 3.42 -0.85 -41.89
C ALA A 433 4.55 -0.74 -42.94
N ARG A 434 5.77 -1.20 -42.61
CA ARG A 434 6.92 -1.28 -43.54
C ARG A 434 6.88 -2.45 -44.53
N LYS A 435 5.92 -3.37 -44.41
CA LYS A 435 5.59 -4.37 -45.46
C LYS A 435 4.50 -3.83 -46.38
N LEU A 436 3.44 -3.26 -45.81
CA LEU A 436 2.34 -2.61 -46.52
C LEU A 436 2.86 -1.65 -47.59
N GLY A 437 3.70 -0.68 -47.20
CA GLY A 437 4.26 0.31 -48.13
C GLY A 437 5.22 -0.25 -49.19
N ARG A 438 5.70 -1.50 -49.05
CA ARG A 438 6.42 -2.20 -50.14
C ARG A 438 5.43 -2.81 -51.12
N MET A 439 4.44 -3.53 -50.60
CA MET A 439 3.38 -4.15 -51.41
C MET A 439 2.55 -3.13 -52.18
N GLU A 440 2.31 -1.95 -51.62
CA GLU A 440 1.69 -0.82 -52.34
C GLU A 440 2.54 -0.40 -53.55
N SER A 441 3.87 -0.33 -53.40
CA SER A 441 4.81 -0.02 -54.50
C SER A 441 5.08 -1.21 -55.46
N ASP A 442 4.92 -2.45 -55.00
CA ASP A 442 4.94 -3.64 -55.85
C ASP A 442 3.66 -3.72 -56.70
N LEU A 443 2.50 -3.36 -56.13
CA LEU A 443 1.19 -3.29 -56.78
C LEU A 443 1.14 -2.15 -57.81
N GLU A 444 1.68 -0.98 -57.48
CA GLU A 444 1.82 0.14 -58.41
C GLU A 444 2.61 -0.30 -59.66
N ARG A 445 3.80 -0.88 -59.47
CA ARG A 445 4.63 -1.40 -60.57
C ARG A 445 4.02 -2.57 -61.33
N ALA A 446 3.23 -3.43 -60.67
CA ALA A 446 2.51 -4.51 -61.34
C ALA A 446 1.38 -3.97 -62.25
N ASN A 447 0.68 -2.92 -61.82
CA ASN A 447 -0.32 -2.24 -62.66
C ASN A 447 0.33 -1.49 -63.83
N GLU A 448 1.41 -0.72 -63.60
CA GLU A 448 2.17 -0.06 -64.67
C GLU A 448 2.62 -1.06 -65.74
N ARG A 449 3.14 -2.24 -65.33
CA ARG A 449 3.53 -3.32 -66.24
C ARG A 449 2.35 -3.86 -67.05
N ALA A 450 1.19 -4.08 -66.42
CA ALA A 450 -0.01 -4.56 -67.10
C ALA A 450 -0.55 -3.53 -68.10
N GLU A 451 -0.52 -2.24 -67.77
CA GLU A 451 -1.04 -1.17 -68.64
C GLU A 451 -0.14 -0.89 -69.84
N LEU A 452 1.17 -0.79 -69.63
CA LEU A 452 2.14 -0.68 -70.74
C LEU A 452 2.07 -1.89 -71.68
N GLY A 453 1.75 -3.07 -71.13
CA GLY A 453 1.51 -4.26 -71.93
C GLY A 453 0.19 -4.21 -72.71
N GLU A 454 -0.90 -3.72 -72.11
CA GLU A 454 -2.18 -3.51 -72.81
C GLU A 454 -2.05 -2.47 -73.94
N ASP A 455 -1.35 -1.36 -73.72
CA ASP A 455 -1.02 -0.38 -74.75
C ASP A 455 -0.20 -1.01 -75.91
N LYS A 456 0.76 -1.90 -75.59
CA LYS A 456 1.53 -2.63 -76.61
C LYS A 456 0.69 -3.65 -77.38
N ILE A 457 -0.23 -4.37 -76.72
CA ILE A 457 -1.20 -5.25 -77.38
C ILE A 457 -1.98 -4.47 -78.43
N ILE A 458 -2.46 -3.29 -78.06
CA ILE A 458 -3.25 -2.46 -78.95
C ILE A 458 -2.44 -2.04 -80.17
N GLY A 459 -1.20 -1.55 -79.98
CA GLY A 459 -0.30 -1.22 -81.09
C GLY A 459 -0.06 -2.41 -82.05
N LEU A 460 0.16 -3.61 -81.51
CA LEU A 460 0.33 -4.83 -82.32
C LEU A 460 -0.95 -5.24 -83.06
N GLU A 461 -2.14 -5.09 -82.45
CA GLU A 461 -3.43 -5.29 -83.11
C GLU A 461 -3.66 -4.26 -84.24
N GLU A 462 -3.19 -3.02 -84.08
CA GLU A 462 -3.18 -2.03 -85.17
C GLU A 462 -2.28 -2.46 -86.33
N GLU A 463 -1.03 -2.82 -86.03
CA GLU A 463 -0.03 -3.20 -87.03
C GLU A 463 -0.47 -4.45 -87.79
N LEU A 464 -0.93 -5.49 -87.08
CA LEU A 464 -1.46 -6.72 -87.67
C LEU A 464 -2.64 -6.44 -88.61
N LYS A 465 -3.51 -5.50 -88.22
CA LYS A 465 -4.62 -5.03 -89.07
C LYS A 465 -4.12 -4.27 -90.31
N VAL A 466 -3.11 -3.39 -90.20
CA VAL A 466 -2.51 -2.70 -91.35
C VAL A 466 -1.87 -3.70 -92.31
N VAL A 467 -1.02 -4.59 -91.80
CA VAL A 467 -0.29 -5.59 -92.59
C VAL A 467 -1.28 -6.58 -93.24
N GLY A 468 -2.31 -7.02 -92.51
CA GLY A 468 -3.38 -7.88 -93.05
C GLY A 468 -4.21 -7.21 -94.15
N ASN A 469 -4.53 -5.92 -94.02
CA ASN A 469 -5.14 -5.17 -95.11
C ASN A 469 -4.21 -5.13 -96.34
N ASN A 470 -2.92 -4.87 -96.15
CA ASN A 470 -1.95 -4.79 -97.24
C ASN A 470 -1.77 -6.12 -97.96
N LEU A 471 -1.72 -7.23 -97.22
CA LEU A 471 -1.68 -8.59 -97.79
C LEU A 471 -2.87 -8.83 -98.73
N GLN A 472 -4.09 -8.51 -98.31
CA GLN A 472 -5.29 -8.65 -99.15
C GLN A 472 -5.24 -7.80 -100.43
N GLN A 473 -4.54 -6.65 -100.42
CA GLN A 473 -4.41 -5.82 -101.63
C GLN A 473 -3.40 -6.40 -102.62
N LEU A 474 -2.29 -6.94 -102.12
CA LEU A 474 -1.29 -7.60 -102.94
C LEU A 474 -1.83 -8.92 -103.51
N GLU A 475 -2.57 -9.71 -102.72
CA GLU A 475 -3.33 -10.89 -103.20
C GLU A 475 -4.25 -10.51 -104.37
N VAL A 476 -5.07 -9.47 -104.18
CA VAL A 476 -5.99 -8.91 -105.20
C VAL A 476 -5.25 -8.17 -106.33
N SER A 477 -3.94 -7.94 -106.23
CA SER A 477 -3.10 -7.40 -107.30
C SER A 477 -2.45 -8.52 -108.11
N GLU A 478 -1.87 -9.53 -107.44
CA GLU A 478 -1.30 -10.73 -108.04
C GLU A 478 -2.36 -11.52 -108.81
N GLU A 479 -3.59 -11.70 -108.29
CA GLU A 479 -4.70 -12.29 -109.04
C GLU A 479 -4.97 -11.55 -110.35
N LYS A 480 -4.93 -10.21 -110.36
CA LYS A 480 -5.12 -9.41 -111.57
C LYS A 480 -3.90 -9.44 -112.50
N ALA A 481 -2.69 -9.58 -111.99
CA ALA A 481 -1.49 -9.80 -112.80
C ALA A 481 -1.57 -11.17 -113.50
N ASN A 482 -1.86 -12.24 -112.75
CA ASN A 482 -2.03 -13.60 -113.26
C ASN A 482 -3.21 -13.70 -114.27
N HIS A 483 -4.33 -13.02 -114.03
CA HIS A 483 -5.45 -13.01 -114.99
C HIS A 483 -5.13 -12.23 -116.29
N ARG A 484 -4.33 -11.16 -116.19
CA ARG A 484 -3.75 -10.48 -117.38
C ARG A 484 -2.75 -11.40 -118.10
N GLU A 485 -1.91 -12.12 -117.36
CA GLU A 485 -0.97 -13.11 -117.90
C GLU A 485 -1.70 -14.19 -118.71
N GLU A 486 -2.72 -14.84 -118.15
CA GLU A 486 -3.58 -15.79 -118.88
C GLU A 486 -4.18 -15.18 -120.15
N THR A 487 -4.64 -13.93 -120.07
CA THR A 487 -5.27 -13.24 -121.21
C THR A 487 -4.25 -12.97 -122.31
N TYR A 488 -3.01 -12.61 -121.95
CA TYR A 488 -1.92 -12.46 -122.90
C TYR A 488 -1.45 -13.79 -123.48
N GLN A 489 -1.36 -14.85 -122.69
CA GLN A 489 -1.06 -16.20 -123.17
C GLN A 489 -2.10 -16.67 -124.21
N LYS A 490 -3.40 -16.45 -123.94
CA LYS A 490 -4.50 -16.72 -124.89
C LYS A 490 -4.38 -15.87 -126.16
N GLN A 491 -4.10 -14.57 -126.04
CA GLN A 491 -3.83 -13.72 -127.21
C GLN A 491 -2.60 -14.18 -128.01
N ILE A 492 -1.51 -14.59 -127.36
CA ILE A 492 -0.33 -15.14 -128.05
C ILE A 492 -0.70 -16.42 -128.80
N HIS A 493 -1.54 -17.29 -128.22
CA HIS A 493 -2.00 -18.52 -128.87
C HIS A 493 -2.86 -18.23 -130.12
N ASP A 494 -3.88 -17.37 -129.99
CA ASP A 494 -4.72 -16.92 -131.11
C ASP A 494 -3.89 -16.26 -132.22
N LEU A 495 -2.87 -15.48 -131.85
CA LEU A 495 -1.96 -14.83 -132.80
C LEU A 495 -0.98 -15.84 -133.44
N MET A 496 -0.54 -16.89 -132.72
CA MET A 496 0.22 -18.00 -133.31
C MET A 496 -0.62 -18.81 -134.30
N GLU A 497 -1.89 -19.11 -134.00
CA GLU A 497 -2.79 -19.79 -134.94
C GLU A 497 -3.05 -18.93 -136.18
N ARG A 498 -3.32 -17.62 -136.00
CA ARG A 498 -3.48 -16.68 -137.11
C ARG A 498 -2.22 -16.55 -137.96
N LEU A 499 -1.05 -16.40 -137.33
CA LEU A 499 0.26 -16.34 -138.00
C LEU A 499 0.44 -17.57 -138.89
N LYS A 500 0.28 -18.77 -138.31
CA LYS A 500 0.40 -20.05 -139.02
C LYS A 500 -0.64 -20.24 -140.13
N ALA A 501 -1.85 -19.72 -139.96
CA ALA A 501 -2.88 -19.69 -140.99
C ALA A 501 -2.56 -18.68 -142.12
N THR A 502 -1.91 -17.56 -141.82
CA THR A 502 -1.42 -16.62 -142.85
C THR A 502 -0.16 -17.10 -143.55
N GLU A 503 0.77 -17.76 -142.86
CA GLU A 503 1.97 -18.40 -143.42
C GLU A 503 1.56 -19.49 -144.42
N THR A 504 0.76 -20.47 -143.99
CA THR A 504 0.25 -21.52 -144.89
C THR A 504 -0.62 -20.98 -146.03
N ARG A 505 -1.32 -19.84 -145.83
CA ARG A 505 -2.04 -19.15 -146.91
C ARG A 505 -1.09 -18.46 -147.90
N ALA A 506 0.04 -17.92 -147.44
CA ALA A 506 1.08 -17.34 -148.29
C ALA A 506 1.79 -18.42 -149.12
N GLU A 507 2.20 -19.53 -148.49
CA GLU A 507 2.78 -20.69 -149.18
C GLU A 507 1.83 -21.24 -150.27
N ASN A 508 0.53 -21.34 -149.97
CA ASN A 508 -0.48 -21.74 -150.96
C ASN A 508 -0.70 -20.70 -152.07
N ALA A 509 -0.51 -19.40 -151.80
CA ALA A 509 -0.55 -18.37 -152.83
C ALA A 509 0.67 -18.47 -153.76
N GLU A 510 1.88 -18.65 -153.22
CA GLU A 510 3.11 -18.85 -153.99
C GLU A 510 3.03 -20.12 -154.85
N MET A 511 2.56 -21.25 -154.29
CA MET A 511 2.33 -22.48 -155.05
C MET A 511 1.27 -22.32 -156.16
N ASN A 512 0.20 -21.54 -155.94
CA ASN A 512 -0.79 -21.27 -156.98
C ASN A 512 -0.25 -20.35 -158.08
N ILE A 513 0.59 -19.37 -157.76
CA ILE A 513 1.29 -18.53 -158.75
C ILE A 513 2.16 -19.42 -159.66
N GLN A 514 2.93 -20.35 -159.09
CA GLN A 514 3.74 -21.30 -159.87
C GLN A 514 2.89 -22.18 -160.80
N ARG A 515 1.74 -22.68 -160.34
CA ARG A 515 0.83 -23.50 -161.18
C ARG A 515 0.12 -22.69 -162.27
N LEU A 516 -0.26 -21.45 -161.99
CA LEU A 516 -0.96 -20.59 -162.96
C LEU A 516 -0.08 -20.26 -164.16
N ASN A 517 1.22 -20.01 -163.95
CA ASN A 517 2.18 -19.80 -165.04
C ASN A 517 2.17 -21.00 -166.02
N ILE A 518 2.35 -22.23 -165.51
CA ILE A 518 2.34 -23.46 -166.32
C ILE A 518 1.00 -23.66 -167.05
N ARG A 519 -0.11 -23.21 -166.45
CA ARG A 519 -1.45 -23.33 -167.05
C ARG A 519 -1.72 -22.30 -168.14
N ILE A 520 -1.10 -21.13 -168.07
CA ILE A 520 -1.19 -20.09 -169.12
C ILE A 520 -0.52 -20.60 -170.40
N ASP A 521 0.73 -21.08 -170.30
CA ASP A 521 1.50 -21.61 -171.43
C ASP A 521 0.69 -22.65 -172.25
N GLN A 522 -0.02 -23.55 -171.58
CA GLN A 522 -0.83 -24.61 -172.22
C GLN A 522 -2.11 -24.09 -172.89
N VAL A 523 -2.74 -23.04 -172.35
CA VAL A 523 -4.01 -22.51 -172.87
C VAL A 523 -3.79 -21.60 -174.09
N GLU A 524 -2.61 -20.98 -174.22
CA GLU A 524 -2.27 -20.21 -175.43
C GLU A 524 -2.14 -21.12 -176.67
N ASP A 525 -1.59 -22.33 -176.52
CA ASP A 525 -1.53 -23.34 -177.60
C ASP A 525 -2.93 -23.87 -177.98
N ASP A 526 -3.75 -24.29 -177.02
CA ASP A 526 -5.10 -24.83 -177.27
C ASP A 526 -6.03 -23.79 -177.95
N LEU A 527 -5.94 -22.51 -177.54
CA LEU A 527 -6.70 -21.42 -178.15
C LEU A 527 -6.33 -21.17 -179.62
N LEU A 528 -5.08 -21.48 -179.99
CA LEU A 528 -4.56 -21.38 -181.35
C LEU A 528 -5.17 -22.48 -182.24
N ALA A 529 -5.34 -23.68 -181.70
CA ALA A 529 -6.00 -24.80 -182.38
C ALA A 529 -7.51 -24.56 -182.60
N GLU A 530 -8.25 -24.11 -181.58
CA GLU A 530 -9.71 -24.02 -181.69
C GLU A 530 -10.22 -22.88 -182.58
N LYS A 531 -9.42 -21.81 -182.73
CA LYS A 531 -9.65 -20.77 -183.74
C LYS A 531 -9.65 -21.31 -185.17
N LEU A 532 -8.93 -22.39 -185.45
CA LEU A 532 -8.94 -23.05 -186.77
C LEU A 532 -10.21 -23.89 -186.97
N LYS A 533 -10.72 -24.57 -185.93
CA LYS A 533 -11.99 -25.33 -186.02
C LYS A 533 -13.20 -24.41 -186.25
N ILE A 534 -13.33 -23.34 -185.47
CA ILE A 534 -14.47 -22.41 -185.55
C ILE A 534 -14.59 -21.81 -186.96
N LYS A 535 -13.44 -21.47 -187.58
CA LYS A 535 -13.41 -20.96 -188.95
C LYS A 535 -14.00 -21.97 -189.95
N HIS A 536 -13.67 -23.25 -189.82
CA HIS A 536 -14.13 -24.29 -190.75
C HIS A 536 -15.64 -24.58 -190.62
N ILE A 537 -16.19 -24.53 -189.40
CA ILE A 537 -17.63 -24.73 -189.14
C ILE A 537 -18.46 -23.53 -189.62
N SER A 538 -17.86 -22.33 -189.67
CA SER A 538 -18.51 -21.15 -190.27
C SER A 538 -18.83 -21.36 -191.75
N ASP A 539 -17.95 -22.05 -192.49
CA ASP A 539 -18.11 -22.30 -193.92
C ASP A 539 -19.24 -23.33 -194.19
N ASP A 540 -19.45 -24.31 -193.30
CA ASP A 540 -20.59 -25.26 -193.36
C ASP A 540 -21.96 -24.55 -193.16
N LEU A 541 -21.99 -23.52 -192.30
CA LEU A 541 -23.21 -22.75 -192.01
C LEU A 541 -23.64 -21.89 -193.20
N ASP A 542 -22.68 -21.23 -193.87
CA ASP A 542 -22.93 -20.39 -195.04
C ASP A 542 -23.31 -21.19 -196.31
N GLY A 543 -22.95 -22.48 -196.36
CA GLY A 543 -23.37 -23.41 -197.40
C GLY A 543 -24.82 -23.86 -197.24
N THR A 544 -25.17 -24.39 -196.07
CA THR A 544 -26.52 -24.90 -195.77
C THR A 544 -27.62 -23.82 -195.88
N PHE A 545 -27.28 -22.55 -195.65
CA PHE A 545 -28.19 -21.41 -195.86
C PHE A 545 -28.60 -21.16 -197.32
N ARG A 546 -27.85 -21.66 -198.31
CA ARG A 546 -28.15 -21.49 -199.74
C ARG A 546 -29.10 -22.57 -200.25
N GLU A 547 -28.89 -23.82 -199.83
CA GLU A 547 -29.68 -24.97 -200.31
C GLU A 547 -31.16 -24.91 -199.87
N MET A 548 -31.46 -24.34 -198.69
CA MET A 548 -32.85 -24.17 -198.24
C MET A 548 -33.68 -23.17 -199.05
N ASN A 549 -33.07 -22.38 -199.95
CA ASN A 549 -33.78 -21.35 -200.74
C ASN A 549 -34.03 -21.73 -202.20
N TYR A 550 -33.57 -22.89 -202.67
CA TYR A 550 -33.87 -23.39 -204.03
C TYR A 550 -34.06 -24.92 -204.05
N PHE A 551 -35.33 -25.32 -204.18
CA PHE A 551 -35.74 -26.54 -204.88
C PHE A 551 -36.29 -26.14 -206.25
#